data_AF-A0A2U9BUI9-F1
#
_entry.id   AF-A0A2U9BUI9-F1
#
_cell.length_a   1.000
_cell.length_b   1.000
_cell.length_c   1.000
_cell.angle_alpha   90.00
_cell.angle_beta   90.00
_cell.angle_gamma   90.00
#
_symmetry.space_group_name_H-M   'P 1'
#
loop_
_entity.id
_entity.type
_entity.pdbx_description
1 polymer ?
#
loop_
_entity_poly.entity_id
_entity_poly.type
_entity_poly.pdbx_seq_one_letter_code
_entity_poly.pdbx_strand_id
1 'polypeptide(L)'
;MAAAATSVWRRGAMLYRSAVHLQHTVRVSKSSDRGWFDSLFVHKVDARKDAHSNLLSKKETSNLYKIQFHNVKPECLEAYNSLEAEVQNRLHQDPDYPCEVVGSWNTWYGEQDQAVHLWRYKGGFPALTECLEKLNKNQEYLAFRRERAKMLISRRNQLLLEFSFWNEPLPRQGPNIYEMRTYHLKPGTMIEWGNHWARAIKYRQDNSEAVGGFFSQIGDLYVVHHLWAYESLQSREETRNSAWLKEGWDVNVYYTVPLIRSMESRIMIPTKNSPLQ
;
A
#
# COMPACT_ATOMS: atom_id res chain seq x y z
N MET A 1 -4.36 -65.91 8.18
CA MET A 1 -3.69 -67.05 8.85
C MET A 1 -3.67 -68.23 7.90
N ALA A 2 -2.59 -69.03 7.93
CA ALA A 2 -2.22 -70.18 7.07
C ALA A 2 -1.70 -69.80 5.67
N ALA A 3 -0.37 -69.83 5.41
CA ALA A 3 0.53 -70.98 5.09
C ALA A 3 0.38 -71.42 3.62
N ALA A 4 1.38 -71.74 2.81
CA ALA A 4 2.77 -72.16 3.03
C ALA A 4 3.66 -71.87 1.80
N ALA A 5 4.96 -72.06 1.98
CA ALA A 5 6.06 -71.82 1.06
C ALA A 5 6.18 -72.83 -0.10
N THR A 6 6.94 -72.48 -1.14
CA THR A 6 7.91 -73.39 -1.77
C THR A 6 9.10 -72.62 -2.35
N SER A 7 10.26 -73.22 -2.14
CA SER A 7 11.60 -72.77 -2.46
C SER A 7 12.13 -73.49 -3.71
N VAL A 8 13.03 -72.86 -4.46
CA VAL A 8 14.03 -73.59 -5.25
C VAL A 8 15.39 -72.91 -5.10
N TRP A 9 16.30 -73.62 -4.43
CA TRP A 9 17.74 -73.37 -4.39
C TRP A 9 18.42 -74.07 -5.57
N ARG A 10 19.51 -73.47 -6.10
CA ARG A 10 20.69 -74.24 -6.57
C ARG A 10 21.98 -73.41 -6.46
N ARG A 11 22.85 -73.88 -5.55
CA ARG A 11 24.33 -74.05 -5.59
C ARG A 11 25.13 -72.99 -6.38
N GLY A 12 26.14 -72.30 -5.86
CA GLY A 12 27.07 -72.60 -4.77
C GLY A 12 28.51 -72.60 -5.32
N ALA A 13 29.40 -71.80 -4.75
CA ALA A 13 30.84 -72.07 -4.63
C ALA A 13 31.51 -70.99 -3.79
N MET A 14 32.19 -71.44 -2.74
CA MET A 14 32.96 -70.68 -1.75
C MET A 14 34.43 -70.88 -2.07
N LEU A 15 35.27 -69.84 -2.09
CA LEU A 15 36.71 -69.98 -1.86
C LEU A 15 37.31 -68.77 -1.11
N TYR A 16 37.63 -69.06 0.14
CA TYR A 16 38.80 -68.72 0.97
C TYR A 16 39.35 -67.30 1.17
N ARG A 17 39.58 -67.06 2.47
CA ARG A 17 40.22 -65.95 3.19
C ARG A 17 41.67 -65.68 2.75
N SER A 18 42.08 -64.42 2.92
CA SER A 18 43.35 -64.10 3.60
C SER A 18 43.22 -62.73 4.28
N ALA A 19 43.44 -62.73 5.59
CA ALA A 19 43.50 -61.53 6.41
C ALA A 19 44.96 -61.12 6.58
N VAL A 20 45.24 -59.83 6.41
CA VAL A 20 46.47 -59.21 6.94
C VAL A 20 46.04 -58.01 7.78
N HIS A 21 46.27 -58.12 9.08
CA HIS A 21 46.24 -57.01 10.02
C HIS A 21 47.58 -56.27 9.93
N LEU A 22 47.53 -54.98 9.62
CA LEU A 22 48.63 -54.06 9.94
C LEU A 22 48.07 -53.00 10.89
N GLN A 23 48.55 -53.04 12.13
CA GLN A 23 48.42 -51.93 13.08
C GLN A 23 49.53 -50.92 12.79
N HIS A 24 49.17 -49.66 12.57
CA HIS A 24 50.08 -48.54 12.84
C HIS A 24 49.30 -47.39 13.46
N THR A 25 49.84 -46.93 14.58
CA THR A 25 49.35 -45.91 15.50
C THR A 25 49.59 -44.49 14.99
N VAL A 26 48.53 -43.67 15.09
CA VAL A 26 48.44 -42.21 15.30
C VAL A 26 49.31 -41.26 14.46
N ARG A 27 48.63 -40.45 13.64
CA ARG A 27 48.85 -38.99 13.61
C ARG A 27 47.57 -38.25 13.21
N VAL A 28 47.04 -37.46 14.14
CA VAL A 28 45.96 -36.51 13.90
C VAL A 28 46.46 -35.45 12.92
N SER A 29 45.82 -35.33 11.77
CA SER A 29 45.85 -34.12 10.96
C SER A 29 44.41 -33.75 10.60
N LYS A 30 43.98 -32.58 11.08
CA LYS A 30 42.72 -31.95 10.70
C LYS A 30 42.81 -31.61 9.21
N SER A 31 41.95 -32.20 8.39
CA SER A 31 41.55 -31.58 7.12
C SER A 31 40.03 -31.59 7.05
N SER A 32 39.53 -30.40 6.73
CA SER A 32 38.15 -29.97 6.80
C SER A 32 37.36 -30.50 5.62
N ASP A 33 36.34 -31.31 5.91
CA ASP A 33 35.28 -31.58 4.95
C ASP A 33 33.93 -31.37 5.66
N ARG A 34 33.49 -30.11 5.66
CA ARG A 34 32.11 -29.72 5.98
C ARG A 34 31.74 -28.47 5.19
N GLY A 35 30.79 -28.64 4.28
CA GLY A 35 29.68 -27.71 4.14
C GLY A 35 29.83 -26.61 3.10
N TRP A 36 29.42 -26.91 1.88
CA TRP A 36 28.91 -25.97 0.87
C TRP A 36 27.63 -25.19 1.33
N PHE A 37 27.27 -25.26 2.63
CA PHE A 37 26.04 -24.66 3.16
C PHE A 37 26.23 -23.37 3.98
N ASP A 38 27.45 -22.82 4.10
CA ASP A 38 27.75 -21.69 5.01
C ASP A 38 27.97 -20.32 4.37
N SER A 39 27.53 -20.07 3.12
CA SER A 39 27.56 -18.69 2.56
C SER A 39 26.21 -17.98 2.50
N LEU A 40 25.23 -18.44 3.29
CA LEU A 40 24.11 -17.59 3.72
C LEU A 40 24.61 -16.59 4.77
N PHE A 41 25.51 -15.69 4.37
CA PHE A 41 25.71 -14.44 5.09
C PHE A 41 24.49 -13.56 4.82
N VAL A 42 23.40 -13.87 5.53
CA VAL A 42 22.38 -12.88 5.89
C VAL A 42 23.18 -11.75 6.51
N HIS A 43 23.33 -10.64 5.78
CA HIS A 43 23.75 -9.40 6.39
C HIS A 43 22.86 -9.23 7.61
N LYS A 44 23.46 -9.30 8.81
CA LYS A 44 22.80 -8.85 10.03
C LYS A 44 22.53 -7.37 9.82
N VAL A 45 21.37 -7.08 9.24
CA VAL A 45 20.80 -5.75 9.25
C VAL A 45 20.45 -5.52 10.70
N ASP A 46 21.22 -4.67 11.37
CA ASP A 46 20.85 -4.19 12.69
C ASP A 46 19.39 -3.75 12.63
N ALA A 47 18.55 -4.31 13.50
CA ALA A 47 17.15 -3.93 13.58
C ALA A 47 17.10 -2.43 13.83
N ARG A 48 16.74 -1.66 12.78
CA ARG A 48 16.67 -0.20 12.85
C ARG A 48 15.66 0.17 13.95
N LYS A 49 16.09 1.02 14.88
CA LYS A 49 15.34 1.33 16.10
C LYS A 49 14.26 2.41 15.92
N ASP A 50 14.20 3.05 14.75
CA ASP A 50 13.21 4.08 14.46
C ASP A 50 11.90 3.47 13.95
N ALA A 51 10.76 4.04 14.36
CA ALA A 51 9.46 3.62 13.87
C ALA A 51 9.40 3.71 12.32
N HIS A 52 8.84 2.68 11.68
CA HIS A 52 8.75 2.57 10.22
C HIS A 52 8.10 3.81 9.55
N SER A 53 7.21 4.51 10.25
CA SER A 53 6.56 5.76 9.84
C SER A 53 7.52 6.94 9.69
N ASN A 54 8.44 7.11 10.64
CA ASN A 54 9.32 8.28 10.73
C ASN A 54 10.39 8.33 9.62
N LEU A 55 10.74 7.19 9.05
CA LEU A 55 11.71 7.11 7.96
C LEU A 55 11.14 7.51 6.59
N LEU A 56 9.82 7.41 6.42
CA LEU A 56 9.15 7.60 5.12
C LEU A 56 8.24 8.83 5.09
N SER A 57 7.80 9.34 6.24
CA SER A 57 6.88 10.47 6.31
C SER A 57 7.59 11.80 6.55
N LYS A 58 6.96 12.91 6.12
CA LYS A 58 7.25 14.23 6.69
C LYS A 58 6.92 14.13 8.19
N LYS A 59 7.74 14.71 9.08
CA LYS A 59 7.65 14.57 10.56
C LYS A 59 6.22 14.27 11.04
N GLU A 60 6.05 13.28 11.93
CA GLU A 60 4.75 12.79 12.46
C GLU A 60 3.78 13.89 12.95
N THR A 61 4.29 15.09 13.24
CA THR A 61 3.52 16.25 13.69
C THR A 61 2.92 17.11 12.56
N SER A 62 3.18 16.81 11.28
CA SER A 62 2.77 17.68 10.16
C SER A 62 1.31 17.45 9.74
N ASN A 63 0.99 16.30 9.14
CA ASN A 63 -0.35 16.01 8.62
C ASN A 63 -0.72 14.53 8.81
N LEU A 64 -1.90 14.26 9.38
CA LEU A 64 -2.53 12.94 9.34
C LEU A 64 -3.66 12.96 8.31
N TYR A 65 -3.71 11.95 7.45
CA TYR A 65 -4.75 11.84 6.43
C TYR A 65 -5.73 10.74 6.79
N LYS A 66 -7.00 10.92 6.45
CA LYS A 66 -8.03 9.88 6.51
C LYS A 66 -8.64 9.71 5.13
N ILE A 67 -8.45 8.54 4.55
CA ILE A 67 -9.16 8.15 3.33
C ILE A 67 -10.41 7.36 3.70
N GLN A 68 -11.51 7.62 3.01
CA GLN A 68 -12.78 6.93 3.18
C GLN A 68 -13.26 6.41 1.85
N PHE A 69 -13.72 5.16 1.86
CA PHE A 69 -14.36 4.49 0.74
C PHE A 69 -15.78 4.16 1.17
N HIS A 70 -16.76 4.75 0.51
CA HIS A 70 -18.18 4.56 0.80
C HIS A 70 -18.84 3.92 -0.43
N ASN A 71 -19.29 2.68 -0.30
CA ASN A 71 -20.11 2.04 -1.33
C ASN A 71 -21.54 2.48 -1.11
N VAL A 72 -22.08 3.20 -2.09
CA VAL A 72 -23.40 3.82 -2.07
C VAL A 72 -24.36 2.92 -2.84
N LYS A 73 -25.63 2.90 -2.45
CA LYS A 73 -26.67 2.28 -3.26
C LYS A 73 -26.73 3.01 -4.61
N PRO A 74 -26.74 2.31 -5.76
CA PRO A 74 -26.69 2.95 -7.07
C PRO A 74 -27.76 4.04 -7.26
N GLU A 75 -28.98 3.78 -6.80
CA GLU A 75 -30.13 4.70 -6.88
C GLU A 75 -30.01 5.94 -5.97
N CYS A 76 -29.04 5.96 -5.05
CA CYS A 76 -28.83 7.04 -4.09
C CYS A 76 -27.60 7.90 -4.36
N LEU A 77 -26.78 7.61 -5.38
CA LEU A 77 -25.48 8.26 -5.55
C LEU A 77 -25.57 9.79 -5.64
N GLU A 78 -26.55 10.32 -6.38
CA GLU A 78 -26.74 11.77 -6.52
C GLU A 78 -27.18 12.44 -5.20
N ALA A 79 -28.16 11.84 -4.51
CA ALA A 79 -28.64 12.33 -3.22
C ALA A 79 -27.52 12.29 -2.15
N TYR A 80 -26.75 11.20 -2.15
CA TYR A 80 -25.58 11.04 -1.29
C TYR A 80 -24.54 12.12 -1.56
N ASN A 81 -24.20 12.38 -2.83
CA ASN A 81 -23.21 13.40 -3.20
C ASN A 81 -23.64 14.80 -2.78
N SER A 82 -24.93 15.13 -2.95
CA SER A 82 -25.48 16.42 -2.52
C SER A 82 -25.38 16.59 -1.00
N LEU A 83 -25.79 15.57 -0.25
CA LEU A 83 -25.77 15.57 1.21
C LEU A 83 -24.33 15.64 1.76
N GLU A 84 -23.41 14.87 1.18
CA GLU A 84 -21.99 14.85 1.61
C GLU A 84 -21.30 16.16 1.26
N ALA A 85 -21.57 16.76 0.09
CA ALA A 85 -21.01 18.04 -0.31
C ALA A 85 -21.38 19.20 0.64
N GLU A 86 -22.63 19.23 1.14
CA GLU A 86 -23.08 20.23 2.11
C GLU A 86 -22.29 20.15 3.43
N VAL A 87 -22.06 18.93 3.94
CA VAL A 87 -21.31 18.73 5.19
C VAL A 87 -19.81 18.92 4.99
N GLN A 88 -19.26 18.48 3.87
CA GLN A 88 -17.87 18.70 3.50
C GLN A 88 -17.54 20.19 3.46
N ASN A 89 -18.36 21.00 2.80
CA ASN A 89 -18.17 22.44 2.73
C ASN A 89 -18.23 23.10 4.12
N ARG A 90 -19.24 22.75 4.93
CA ARG A 90 -19.39 23.29 6.29
C ARG A 90 -18.16 22.97 7.15
N LEU A 91 -17.76 21.71 7.22
CA LEU A 91 -16.63 21.28 8.06
C LEU A 91 -15.29 21.82 7.56
N HIS A 92 -15.11 21.96 6.25
CA HIS A 92 -13.87 22.47 5.68
C HIS A 92 -13.66 23.98 5.95
N GLN A 93 -14.74 24.74 6.05
CA GLN A 93 -14.71 26.20 6.27
C GLN A 93 -14.76 26.60 7.74
N ASP A 94 -15.18 25.69 8.61
CA ASP A 94 -15.36 25.95 10.04
C ASP A 94 -14.02 25.79 10.79
N PRO A 95 -13.41 26.89 11.30
CA PRO A 95 -12.14 26.84 12.01
C PRO A 95 -12.21 26.06 13.33
N ASP A 96 -13.42 25.82 13.87
CA ASP A 96 -13.59 25.00 15.07
C ASP A 96 -13.36 23.51 14.80
N TYR A 97 -13.39 23.05 13.54
CA TYR A 97 -13.06 21.69 13.19
C TYR A 97 -11.67 21.64 12.54
N PRO A 98 -10.66 21.03 13.19
CA PRO A 98 -9.30 20.96 12.65
C PRO A 98 -9.19 19.87 11.57
N CYS A 99 -10.07 19.92 10.56
CA CYS A 99 -10.11 19.00 9.45
C CYS A 99 -10.35 19.72 8.12
N GLU A 100 -9.65 19.26 7.09
CA GLU A 100 -9.74 19.84 5.76
C GLU A 100 -10.10 18.72 4.77
N VAL A 101 -11.08 18.96 3.90
CA VAL A 101 -11.28 18.12 2.72
C VAL A 101 -10.11 18.38 1.77
N VAL A 102 -9.39 17.33 1.42
CA VAL A 102 -8.34 17.38 0.39
C VAL A 102 -8.95 17.11 -0.97
N GLY A 103 -9.83 16.12 -1.06
CA GLY A 103 -10.59 15.85 -2.27
C GLY A 103 -11.70 14.83 -2.05
N SER A 104 -12.66 14.85 -2.97
CA SER A 104 -13.89 14.07 -2.95
C SER A 104 -14.19 13.63 -4.38
N TRP A 105 -14.36 12.33 -4.60
CA TRP A 105 -14.53 11.77 -5.94
C TRP A 105 -15.57 10.65 -5.96
N ASN A 106 -16.13 10.41 -7.13
CA ASN A 106 -16.84 9.17 -7.46
C ASN A 106 -15.99 8.30 -8.37
N THR A 107 -15.99 7.00 -8.14
CA THR A 107 -15.35 6.03 -9.03
C THR A 107 -16.10 5.93 -10.34
N TRP A 108 -15.38 6.07 -11.45
CA TRP A 108 -15.89 5.86 -12.80
C TRP A 108 -15.52 4.48 -13.34
N TYR A 109 -14.24 4.11 -13.27
CA TYR A 109 -13.75 2.76 -13.61
C TYR A 109 -13.09 2.12 -12.38
N GLY A 110 -13.48 0.89 -12.09
CA GLY A 110 -13.16 0.17 -10.85
C GLY A 110 -14.44 -0.27 -10.14
N GLU A 111 -14.46 -0.16 -8.82
CA GLU A 111 -15.66 -0.39 -8.00
C GLU A 111 -16.66 0.76 -8.17
N GLN A 112 -17.68 0.55 -9.01
CA GLN A 112 -18.71 1.55 -9.31
C GLN A 112 -19.61 1.86 -8.11
N ASP A 113 -20.32 2.99 -8.17
CA ASP A 113 -21.17 3.50 -7.08
C ASP A 113 -20.42 3.71 -5.76
N GLN A 114 -19.10 3.91 -5.84
CA GLN A 114 -18.24 4.19 -4.71
C GLN A 114 -17.79 5.64 -4.70
N ALA A 115 -17.99 6.31 -3.57
CA ALA A 115 -17.42 7.61 -3.28
C ALA A 115 -16.12 7.46 -2.47
N VAL A 116 -15.11 8.24 -2.83
CA VAL A 116 -13.81 8.28 -2.16
C VAL A 116 -13.56 9.69 -1.63
N HIS A 117 -13.26 9.80 -0.33
CA HIS A 117 -13.02 11.08 0.33
C HIS A 117 -11.66 11.06 1.03
N LEU A 118 -10.86 12.09 0.80
CA LEU A 118 -9.58 12.29 1.48
C LEU A 118 -9.66 13.52 2.37
N TRP A 119 -9.44 13.32 3.66
CA TRP A 119 -9.41 14.37 4.67
C TRP A 119 -8.00 14.52 5.23
N ARG A 120 -7.65 15.73 5.64
CA ARG A 120 -6.39 16.09 6.31
C ARG A 120 -6.66 16.69 7.69
N TYR A 121 -5.83 16.32 8.66
CA TYR A 121 -5.83 16.80 10.03
C TYR A 121 -4.44 17.35 10.35
N LYS A 122 -4.32 18.68 10.35
CA LYS A 122 -3.08 19.39 10.73
C LYS A 122 -2.90 19.28 12.24
N GLY A 123 -1.73 18.82 12.69
CA GLY A 123 -1.51 18.48 14.09
C GLY A 123 -1.75 17.01 14.43
N GLY A 124 -1.98 16.15 13.42
CA GLY A 124 -1.90 14.69 13.56
C GLY A 124 -3.06 14.06 14.34
N PHE A 125 -2.75 13.05 15.15
CA PHE A 125 -3.74 12.32 15.95
C PHE A 125 -4.52 13.21 16.95
N PRO A 126 -3.89 14.16 17.68
CA PRO A 126 -4.63 15.07 18.56
C PRO A 126 -5.73 15.85 17.84
N ALA A 127 -5.43 16.43 16.68
CA ALA A 127 -6.41 17.17 15.86
C ALA A 127 -7.55 16.27 15.38
N LEU A 128 -7.24 15.04 14.95
CA LEU A 128 -8.26 14.06 14.60
C LEU A 128 -9.17 13.75 15.80
N THR A 129 -8.61 13.49 16.98
CA THR A 129 -9.38 13.18 18.19
C THR A 129 -10.29 14.34 18.57
N GLU A 130 -9.77 15.56 18.62
CA GLU A 130 -10.55 16.77 18.90
C GLU A 130 -11.71 16.94 17.91
N CYS A 131 -11.44 16.81 16.61
CA CYS A 131 -12.46 16.89 15.57
C CYS A 131 -13.57 15.84 15.81
N LEU A 132 -13.21 14.58 16.08
CA LEU A 132 -14.17 13.51 16.33
C LEU A 132 -15.01 13.76 17.59
N GLU A 133 -14.41 14.26 18.67
CA GLU A 133 -15.12 14.61 19.89
C GLU A 133 -16.16 15.72 19.68
N LYS A 134 -15.78 16.78 18.93
CA LYS A 134 -16.70 17.86 18.54
C LYS A 134 -17.84 17.32 17.68
N LEU A 135 -17.52 16.54 16.65
CA LEU A 135 -18.51 15.94 15.75
C LEU A 135 -19.49 15.01 16.47
N ASN A 136 -19.05 14.29 17.51
CA ASN A 136 -19.92 13.41 18.29
C ASN A 136 -20.94 14.17 19.16
N LYS A 137 -20.73 15.47 19.41
CA LYS A 137 -21.66 16.33 20.16
C LYS A 137 -22.54 17.18 19.24
N ASN A 138 -22.14 17.36 17.98
CA ASN A 138 -22.86 18.14 16.98
C ASN A 138 -24.14 17.42 16.49
N GLN A 139 -25.31 17.94 16.87
CA GLN A 139 -26.61 17.32 16.53
C GLN A 139 -26.92 17.32 15.04
N GLU A 140 -26.51 18.37 14.30
CA GLU A 140 -26.70 18.44 12.85
C GLU A 140 -25.86 17.38 12.15
N TYR A 141 -24.59 17.22 12.54
CA TYR A 141 -23.72 16.20 12.00
C TYR A 141 -24.23 14.78 12.33
N LEU A 142 -24.76 14.57 13.52
CA LEU A 142 -25.40 13.30 13.89
C LEU A 142 -26.64 13.00 13.04
N ALA A 143 -27.46 14.02 12.74
CA ALA A 143 -28.60 13.88 11.84
C ALA A 143 -28.15 13.54 10.41
N PHE A 144 -27.18 14.27 9.88
CA PHE A 144 -26.53 13.96 8.60
C PHE A 144 -26.04 12.51 8.55
N ARG A 145 -25.33 12.04 9.60
CA ARG A 145 -24.82 10.68 9.66
C ARG A 145 -25.94 9.63 9.57
N ARG A 146 -27.10 9.89 10.17
CA ARG A 146 -28.27 9.00 10.09
C ARG A 146 -28.88 8.99 8.68
N GLU A 147 -29.02 10.15 8.05
CA GLU A 147 -29.55 10.23 6.68
C GLU A 147 -28.62 9.56 5.67
N ARG A 148 -27.32 9.87 5.72
CA ARG A 148 -26.31 9.23 4.86
C ARG A 148 -26.30 7.71 5.03
N ALA A 149 -26.49 7.19 6.26
CA ALA A 149 -26.48 5.75 6.51
C ALA A 149 -27.57 5.00 5.73
N LYS A 150 -28.70 5.63 5.40
CA LYS A 150 -29.79 5.02 4.61
C LYS A 150 -29.38 4.75 3.15
N MET A 151 -28.36 5.47 2.66
CA MET A 151 -27.89 5.45 1.27
C MET A 151 -26.70 4.51 1.06
N LEU A 152 -26.11 3.96 2.13
CA LEU A 152 -24.85 3.22 2.07
C LEU A 152 -25.09 1.71 2.05
N ILE A 153 -24.27 1.01 1.27
CA ILE A 153 -24.11 -0.46 1.31
C ILE A 153 -23.02 -0.82 2.32
N SER A 154 -21.85 -0.20 2.21
CA SER A 154 -20.71 -0.46 3.10
C SER A 154 -19.79 0.76 3.20
N ARG A 155 -18.89 0.76 4.19
CA ARG A 155 -17.88 1.80 4.37
C ARG A 155 -16.56 1.20 4.87
N ARG A 156 -15.45 1.76 4.40
CA ARG A 156 -14.09 1.51 4.91
C ARG A 156 -13.37 2.83 5.06
N ASN A 157 -12.50 2.95 6.07
CA ASN A 157 -11.59 4.08 6.18
C ASN A 157 -10.21 3.61 6.64
N GLN A 158 -9.20 4.41 6.33
CA GLN A 158 -7.82 4.19 6.75
C GLN A 158 -7.21 5.52 7.16
N LEU A 159 -6.32 5.48 8.15
CA LEU A 159 -5.47 6.60 8.49
C LEU A 159 -4.12 6.43 7.81
N LEU A 160 -3.68 7.47 7.14
CA LEU A 160 -2.51 7.46 6.27
C LEU A 160 -1.53 8.56 6.68
N LEU A 161 -0.25 8.31 6.40
CA LEU A 161 0.77 9.36 6.34
C LEU A 161 1.16 9.60 4.88
N GLU A 162 1.60 10.81 4.59
CA GLU A 162 2.16 11.18 3.30
C GLU A 162 3.64 10.79 3.21
N PHE A 163 4.09 10.36 2.03
CA PHE A 163 5.53 10.17 1.78
C PHE A 163 6.26 11.52 1.76
N SER A 164 7.44 11.57 2.38
CA SER A 164 8.27 12.78 2.46
C SER A 164 8.77 13.28 1.10
N PHE A 165 8.97 12.35 0.17
CA PHE A 165 9.46 12.61 -1.19
C PHE A 165 8.33 12.89 -2.20
N TRP A 166 7.07 12.94 -1.76
CA TRP A 166 5.93 13.23 -2.63
C TRP A 166 5.43 14.66 -2.48
N ASN A 167 4.81 15.16 -3.55
CA ASN A 167 4.11 16.43 -3.58
C ASN A 167 3.02 16.48 -2.50
N GLU A 168 2.82 17.65 -1.91
CA GLU A 168 1.62 17.92 -1.12
C GLU A 168 0.41 18.02 -2.06
N PRO A 169 -0.75 17.43 -1.72
CA PRO A 169 -1.95 17.58 -2.52
C PRO A 169 -2.50 19.00 -2.39
N LEU A 170 -2.16 19.87 -3.36
CA LEU A 170 -2.65 21.23 -3.47
C LEU A 170 -3.82 21.32 -4.45
N PRO A 171 -4.75 22.28 -4.29
CA PRO A 171 -5.80 22.56 -5.26
C PRO A 171 -5.27 22.67 -6.69
N ARG A 172 -6.03 22.17 -7.67
CA ARG A 172 -5.63 22.11 -9.09
C ARG A 172 -6.75 22.62 -9.97
N GLN A 173 -6.44 23.44 -10.96
CA GLN A 173 -7.43 23.84 -11.96
C GLN A 173 -7.85 22.65 -12.83
N GLY A 174 -9.16 22.43 -12.93
CA GLY A 174 -9.79 21.41 -13.74
C GLY A 174 -10.26 21.90 -15.13
N PRO A 175 -10.96 21.01 -15.87
CA PRO A 175 -11.38 19.67 -15.46
C PRO A 175 -10.22 18.67 -15.42
N ASN A 176 -10.18 17.82 -14.37
CA ASN A 176 -9.23 16.73 -14.23
C ASN A 176 -9.96 15.40 -13.97
N ILE A 177 -9.41 14.31 -14.49
CA ILE A 177 -9.70 12.95 -14.02
C ILE A 177 -8.60 12.48 -13.08
N TYR A 178 -8.95 11.67 -12.09
CA TYR A 178 -8.01 11.18 -11.09
C TYR A 178 -7.81 9.68 -11.23
N GLU A 179 -6.57 9.22 -11.09
CA GLU A 179 -6.26 7.80 -10.93
C GLU A 179 -5.75 7.57 -9.51
N MET A 180 -6.44 6.75 -8.73
CA MET A 180 -5.91 6.21 -7.49
C MET A 180 -5.36 4.81 -7.74
N ARG A 181 -4.05 4.63 -7.55
CA ARG A 181 -3.40 3.32 -7.58
C ARG A 181 -3.14 2.85 -6.16
N THR A 182 -3.73 1.73 -5.79
CA THR A 182 -3.56 1.09 -4.49
C THR A 182 -2.64 -0.10 -4.64
N TYR A 183 -1.60 -0.18 -3.82
CA TYR A 183 -0.65 -1.28 -3.80
C TYR A 183 -0.70 -1.97 -2.44
N HIS A 184 -1.01 -3.26 -2.44
CA HIS A 184 -0.90 -4.12 -1.26
C HIS A 184 0.49 -4.74 -1.26
N LEU A 185 1.36 -4.28 -0.39
CA LEU A 185 2.74 -4.73 -0.31
C LEU A 185 2.87 -6.02 0.51
N LYS A 186 3.96 -6.74 0.31
CA LYS A 186 4.36 -7.84 1.20
C LYS A 186 4.74 -7.25 2.57
N PRO A 187 4.29 -7.83 3.69
CA PRO A 187 4.71 -7.41 5.03
C PRO A 187 6.23 -7.30 5.14
N GLY A 188 6.71 -6.25 5.79
CA GLY A 188 8.13 -5.92 5.93
C GLY A 188 8.74 -5.14 4.75
N THR A 189 8.09 -5.04 3.59
CA THR A 189 8.71 -4.45 2.38
C THR A 189 8.42 -2.95 2.16
N MET A 190 7.61 -2.31 3.03
CA MET A 190 7.21 -0.89 2.86
C MET A 190 8.41 0.06 2.71
N ILE A 191 9.45 -0.11 3.53
CA ILE A 191 10.63 0.77 3.48
C ILE A 191 11.42 0.55 2.20
N GLU A 192 11.65 -0.71 1.81
CA GLU A 192 12.35 -1.04 0.58
C GLU A 192 11.62 -0.46 -0.63
N TRP A 193 10.31 -0.71 -0.72
CA TRP A 193 9.46 -0.20 -1.78
C TRP A 193 9.44 1.33 -1.82
N GLY A 194 9.31 1.98 -0.65
CA GLY A 194 9.34 3.43 -0.52
C GLY A 194 10.68 4.03 -0.97
N ASN A 195 11.81 3.40 -0.65
CA ASN A 195 13.13 3.85 -1.07
C ASN A 195 13.31 3.80 -2.59
N HIS A 196 12.77 2.78 -3.26
CA HIS A 196 12.74 2.74 -4.73
C HIS A 196 11.88 3.86 -5.30
N TRP A 197 10.68 4.09 -4.74
CA TRP A 197 9.80 5.16 -5.20
C TRP A 197 10.31 6.57 -4.95
N ALA A 198 11.07 6.80 -3.88
CA ALA A 198 11.73 8.08 -3.63
C ALA A 198 12.65 8.50 -4.79
N ARG A 199 13.24 7.53 -5.50
CA ARG A 199 14.03 7.79 -6.73
C ARG A 199 13.17 7.79 -7.98
N ALA A 200 12.12 6.97 -8.03
CA ALA A 200 11.30 6.78 -9.23
C ALA A 200 10.34 7.95 -9.49
N ILE A 201 9.89 8.64 -8.43
CA ILE A 201 8.86 9.68 -8.55
C ILE A 201 9.29 10.84 -9.46
N LYS A 202 10.60 11.14 -9.53
CA LYS A 202 11.16 12.17 -10.42
C LYS A 202 10.83 11.93 -11.90
N TYR A 203 10.67 10.66 -12.32
CA TYR A 203 10.31 10.32 -13.70
C TYR A 203 8.84 10.62 -14.03
N ARG A 204 8.05 10.96 -13.00
CA ARG A 204 6.58 11.09 -13.02
C ARG A 204 6.12 12.45 -12.46
N GLN A 205 7.01 13.44 -12.47
CA GLN A 205 6.71 14.80 -12.00
C GLN A 205 6.70 15.82 -13.15
N ASP A 206 7.37 15.54 -14.27
CA ASP A 206 7.49 16.49 -15.39
C ASP A 206 6.14 16.89 -16.00
N ASN A 207 5.13 16.01 -15.98
CA ASN A 207 3.80 16.30 -16.51
C ASN A 207 2.82 16.80 -15.43
N SER A 208 3.34 17.15 -14.23
CA SER A 208 2.53 17.57 -13.08
C SER A 208 1.41 16.58 -12.72
N GLU A 209 1.57 15.28 -13.03
CA GLU A 209 0.53 14.28 -12.78
C GLU A 209 0.48 13.83 -11.32
N ALA A 210 1.59 13.95 -10.57
CA ALA A 210 1.71 13.48 -9.19
C ALA A 210 0.98 14.40 -8.20
N VAL A 211 -0.15 13.93 -7.66
CA VAL A 211 -0.97 14.68 -6.67
C VAL A 211 -0.52 14.39 -5.24
N GLY A 212 -0.43 13.11 -4.89
CA GLY A 212 -0.15 12.69 -3.52
C GLY A 212 0.24 11.21 -3.44
N GLY A 213 1.07 10.87 -2.46
CA GLY A 213 1.51 9.50 -2.19
C GLY A 213 1.40 9.23 -0.70
N PHE A 214 0.65 8.20 -0.34
CA PHE A 214 0.28 7.91 1.04
C PHE A 214 0.51 6.45 1.40
N PHE A 215 0.80 6.18 2.66
CA PHE A 215 0.91 4.83 3.19
C PHE A 215 0.12 4.68 4.49
N SER A 216 -0.47 3.50 4.66
CA SER A 216 -1.37 3.20 5.78
C SER A 216 -0.64 3.10 7.11
N GLN A 217 -1.17 3.80 8.12
CA GLN A 217 -0.82 3.66 9.53
C GLN A 217 -1.84 2.82 10.29
N ILE A 218 -3.14 3.04 10.05
CA ILE A 218 -4.24 2.32 10.72
C ILE A 218 -5.28 1.91 9.69
N GLY A 219 -5.79 0.68 9.81
CA GLY A 219 -6.62 0.01 8.83
C GLY A 219 -5.84 -1.10 8.14
N ASP A 220 -5.97 -1.25 6.82
CA ASP A 220 -5.19 -2.25 6.08
C ASP A 220 -3.71 -1.85 6.04
N LEU A 221 -2.88 -2.59 6.76
CA LEU A 221 -1.44 -2.33 6.85
C LEU A 221 -0.71 -2.75 5.57
N TYR A 222 0.47 -2.18 5.36
CA TYR A 222 1.29 -2.41 4.16
C TYR A 222 0.59 -2.02 2.86
N VAL A 223 -0.31 -1.04 2.92
CA VAL A 223 -1.00 -0.48 1.75
C VAL A 223 -0.46 0.89 1.42
N VAL A 224 -0.23 1.13 0.14
CA VAL A 224 0.14 2.44 -0.43
C VAL A 224 -0.93 2.91 -1.39
N HIS A 225 -1.27 4.19 -1.34
CA HIS A 225 -2.12 4.86 -2.31
C HIS A 225 -1.33 5.95 -3.03
N HIS A 226 -1.22 5.85 -4.35
CA HIS A 226 -0.77 6.95 -5.21
C HIS A 226 -1.98 7.61 -5.86
N LEU A 227 -2.04 8.93 -5.76
CA LEU A 227 -3.05 9.76 -6.40
C LEU A 227 -2.40 10.54 -7.55
N TRP A 228 -2.96 10.37 -8.73
CA TRP A 228 -2.54 11.03 -9.96
C TRP A 228 -3.70 11.82 -10.54
N ALA A 229 -3.43 12.94 -11.22
CA ALA A 229 -4.44 13.64 -12.01
C ALA A 229 -3.98 13.82 -13.45
N TYR A 230 -4.94 13.79 -14.36
CA TYR A 230 -4.76 13.94 -15.80
C TYR A 230 -5.91 14.73 -16.38
N GLU A 231 -5.69 15.42 -17.49
CA GLU A 231 -6.76 16.13 -18.21
C GLU A 231 -7.78 15.17 -18.84
N SER A 232 -7.33 13.99 -19.29
CA SER A 232 -8.17 12.99 -19.94
C SER A 232 -7.57 11.57 -19.84
N LEU A 233 -8.33 10.55 -20.25
CA LEU A 233 -7.81 9.18 -20.34
C LEU A 233 -6.71 9.03 -21.40
N GLN A 234 -6.77 9.84 -22.46
CA GLN A 234 -5.75 9.88 -23.50
C GLN A 234 -4.43 10.46 -22.96
N SER A 235 -4.47 11.62 -22.29
CA SER A 235 -3.26 12.21 -21.70
C SER A 235 -2.68 11.34 -20.58
N ARG A 236 -3.53 10.59 -19.86
CA ARG A 236 -3.09 9.54 -18.94
C ARG A 236 -2.30 8.44 -19.65
N GLU A 237 -2.78 7.93 -20.78
CA GLU A 237 -2.10 6.89 -21.54
C GLU A 237 -0.74 7.38 -22.04
N GLU A 238 -0.72 8.55 -22.69
CA GLU A 238 0.49 9.18 -23.21
C GLU A 238 1.53 9.44 -22.11
N THR A 239 1.10 9.96 -20.96
CA THR A 239 1.96 10.20 -19.79
C THR A 239 2.54 8.89 -19.23
N ARG A 240 1.76 7.81 -19.22
CA ARG A 240 2.24 6.50 -18.75
C ARG A 240 3.21 5.86 -19.73
N ASN A 241 2.96 5.99 -21.03
CA ASN A 241 3.82 5.44 -22.06
C ASN A 241 5.15 6.20 -22.16
N SER A 242 5.12 7.54 -22.06
CA SER A 242 6.33 8.36 -22.08
C SER A 242 7.27 8.08 -20.90
N ALA A 243 6.74 7.68 -19.74
CA ALA A 243 7.57 7.29 -18.60
C ALA A 243 8.48 6.08 -18.91
N TRP A 244 8.07 5.16 -19.78
CA TRP A 244 8.89 4.01 -20.19
C TRP A 244 10.07 4.39 -21.10
N LEU A 245 10.04 5.59 -21.68
CA LEU A 245 11.15 6.12 -22.48
C LEU A 245 12.25 6.73 -21.60
N LYS A 246 12.01 6.90 -20.29
CA LYS A 246 12.96 7.49 -19.34
C LYS A 246 13.89 6.41 -18.79
N GLU A 247 15.20 6.61 -18.94
CA GLU A 247 16.22 5.69 -18.45
C GLU A 247 16.10 5.47 -16.93
N GLY A 248 16.06 4.20 -16.52
CA GLY A 248 15.97 3.79 -15.13
C GLY A 248 14.54 3.69 -14.57
N TRP A 249 13.51 4.03 -15.34
CA TRP A 249 12.13 3.72 -14.95
C TRP A 249 11.89 2.21 -14.89
N ASP A 250 12.34 1.49 -15.90
CA ASP A 250 12.30 0.03 -16.02
C ASP A 250 12.98 -0.66 -14.83
N VAL A 251 14.15 -0.17 -14.41
CA VAL A 251 14.88 -0.69 -13.24
C VAL A 251 14.05 -0.51 -11.96
N ASN A 252 13.40 0.63 -11.78
CA ASN A 252 12.53 0.84 -10.61
C ASN A 252 11.31 -0.11 -10.63
N VAL A 253 10.71 -0.35 -11.80
CA VAL A 253 9.63 -1.33 -11.93
C VAL A 253 10.12 -2.74 -11.57
N TYR A 254 11.29 -3.14 -12.07
CA TYR A 254 11.90 -4.44 -11.79
C TYR A 254 12.05 -4.71 -10.29
N TYR A 255 12.49 -3.72 -9.51
CA TYR A 255 12.68 -3.89 -8.05
C TYR A 255 11.39 -3.72 -7.23
N THR A 256 10.41 -2.94 -7.70
CA THR A 256 9.20 -2.68 -6.90
C THR A 256 8.09 -3.72 -7.11
N VAL A 257 7.96 -4.29 -8.31
CA VAL A 257 6.91 -5.27 -8.63
C VAL A 257 6.98 -6.53 -7.75
N PRO A 258 8.15 -7.14 -7.51
CA PRO A 258 8.24 -8.32 -6.66
C PRO A 258 7.83 -8.08 -5.19
N LEU A 259 7.79 -6.84 -4.73
CA LEU A 259 7.40 -6.47 -3.36
C LEU A 259 5.87 -6.34 -3.20
N ILE A 260 5.12 -6.34 -4.30
CA ILE A 260 3.66 -6.18 -4.33
C ILE A 260 2.98 -7.56 -4.30
N ARG A 261 1.91 -7.68 -3.51
CA ARG A 261 1.00 -8.84 -3.50
C ARG A 261 -0.13 -8.68 -4.51
N SER A 262 -0.75 -7.50 -4.52
CA SER A 262 -1.79 -7.12 -5.46
C SER A 262 -1.80 -5.61 -5.65
N MET A 263 -2.34 -5.15 -6.77
CA MET A 263 -2.53 -3.74 -7.04
C MET A 263 -3.85 -3.50 -7.74
N GLU A 264 -4.43 -2.34 -7.49
CA GLU A 264 -5.67 -1.86 -8.09
C GLU A 264 -5.43 -0.47 -8.69
N SER A 265 -6.08 -0.18 -9.82
CA SER A 265 -6.17 1.16 -10.36
C SER A 265 -7.63 1.54 -10.49
N ARG A 266 -7.97 2.74 -10.03
CA ARG A 266 -9.33 3.28 -10.03
C ARG A 266 -9.31 4.64 -10.69
N ILE A 267 -10.14 4.82 -11.72
CA ILE A 267 -10.38 6.13 -12.34
C ILE A 267 -11.55 6.79 -11.62
N MET A 268 -11.37 8.03 -11.21
CA MET A 268 -12.32 8.76 -10.40
C MET A 268 -12.56 10.16 -10.98
N ILE A 269 -13.79 10.63 -10.83
CA ILE A 269 -14.22 11.96 -11.24
C ILE A 269 -14.45 12.80 -9.98
N PRO A 270 -13.85 13.99 -9.86
CA PRO A 270 -14.04 14.83 -8.69
C PRO A 270 -15.51 15.25 -8.58
N THR A 271 -16.02 15.34 -7.36
CA THR A 271 -17.32 15.95 -7.11
C THR A 271 -17.21 17.46 -7.29
N LYS A 272 -18.33 18.14 -7.59
CA LYS A 272 -18.35 19.58 -7.93
C LYS A 272 -17.68 20.50 -6.91
N ASN A 273 -17.63 20.10 -5.64
CA ASN A 273 -17.08 20.90 -4.55
C ASN A 273 -15.72 20.37 -4.05
N SER A 274 -15.12 19.41 -4.76
CA SER A 274 -13.81 18.87 -4.41
C SER A 274 -12.75 19.97 -4.57
N PRO A 275 -11.92 20.26 -3.55
CA PRO A 275 -10.84 21.26 -3.67
C PRO A 275 -9.78 20.93 -4.72
N LEU A 276 -9.73 19.67 -5.16
CA LEU A 276 -8.88 19.21 -6.26
C LEU A 276 -9.65 19.30 -7.60
N GLN A 277 -10.22 20.48 -7.90
CA GLN A 277 -10.86 20.82 -9.18
C GLN A 277 -10.69 22.31 -9.49
#